data_AF-A0A9Q0V2H7-F1
#
_entry.id   AF-A0A9Q0V2H7-F1
#
_cell.length_a   1.000
_cell.length_b   1.000
_cell.length_c   1.000
_cell.angle_alpha   90.00
_cell.angle_beta   90.00
_cell.angle_gamma   90.00
#
_symmetry.space_group_name_H-M   'P 1'
#
loop_
_entity.id
_entity.type
_entity.pdbx_description
1 polymer ?
#
loop_
_entity_poly.entity_id
_entity_poly.type
_entity_poly.pdbx_seq_one_letter_code
_entity_poly.pdbx_strand_id
1 'polypeptide(L)'
;MDLLSNLEGGHVCWDDNDIIQGKPTGAVRVSFGYMSTYEDAKKFIDFITSSFVSMPNKSENRNTLRTKSMLLSNEGHERNAGYYLKSITVYPIKSCTGFSVESWPLSSTGLQHDREWLLKSVTGEILTQKKVPDMCSISTYIDLNKGIMFVESPRCTAKLEINLKTDSYPGGMEEIELRAQRYEVQYYENDVDLWFSHAVGLPCSLLRCSSSQNYSSLNKDRSRNLCRDVECTLNFANEAQFLLISEESVSDLNNRLSLIDAQKGTHGTSVQINPMRFRPNLVVYGGEPYAEDGWLNIKIGNTNFMIPSQVH
;
A
#
# COMPACT_ATOMS: atom_id res chain seq x y z
N MET A 1 -11.48 7.01 -24.22
CA MET A 1 -12.10 8.32 -23.93
C MET A 1 -11.54 8.86 -22.62
N ASP A 2 -11.53 8.08 -21.55
CA ASP A 2 -11.10 8.52 -20.19
C ASP A 2 -9.61 8.93 -20.07
N LEU A 3 -8.70 8.33 -20.83
CA LEU A 3 -7.24 8.58 -20.71
C LEU A 3 -6.81 9.95 -21.27
N LEU A 4 -7.43 10.37 -22.39
CA LEU A 4 -7.17 11.68 -23.01
C LEU A 4 -7.77 12.82 -22.19
N SER A 5 -8.96 12.63 -21.61
CA SER A 5 -9.56 13.61 -20.70
C SER A 5 -8.77 13.78 -19.41
N ASN A 6 -8.12 12.71 -18.90
CA ASN A 6 -7.26 12.80 -17.73
C ASN A 6 -5.95 13.57 -18.05
N LEU A 7 -5.36 13.32 -19.22
CA LEU A 7 -4.20 14.10 -19.71
C LEU A 7 -4.54 15.59 -19.91
N GLU A 8 -5.70 15.89 -20.51
CA GLU A 8 -6.20 17.27 -20.68
C GLU A 8 -6.54 17.95 -19.34
N GLY A 9 -6.92 17.16 -18.32
CA GLY A 9 -7.10 17.60 -16.94
C GLY A 9 -5.81 17.88 -16.17
N GLY A 10 -4.64 17.71 -16.81
CA GLY A 10 -3.33 17.98 -16.22
C GLY A 10 -2.74 16.82 -15.40
N HIS A 11 -3.32 15.62 -15.50
CA HIS A 11 -2.79 14.44 -14.80
C HIS A 11 -1.50 13.94 -15.43
N VAL A 12 -0.52 13.66 -14.58
CA VAL A 12 0.80 13.17 -14.99
C VAL A 12 1.03 11.86 -14.28
N CYS A 13 1.38 10.80 -15.01
CA CYS A 13 1.95 9.62 -14.37
C CYS A 13 3.18 10.08 -13.57
N TRP A 14 3.08 9.98 -12.23
CA TRP A 14 3.95 10.48 -11.16
C TRP A 14 3.26 11.44 -10.17
N ASP A 15 2.03 11.88 -10.43
CA ASP A 15 1.23 12.52 -9.39
C ASP A 15 0.82 11.50 -8.31
N ASP A 16 0.46 12.00 -7.13
CA ASP A 16 0.05 11.17 -5.99
C ASP A 16 -1.43 10.74 -6.09
N ASN A 17 -2.07 10.90 -7.25
CA ASN A 17 -3.49 10.70 -7.47
C ASN A 17 -3.74 9.43 -8.30
N ASP A 18 -3.61 8.27 -7.65
CA ASP A 18 -3.71 6.96 -8.29
C ASP A 18 -5.17 6.57 -8.68
N ILE A 19 -6.19 7.33 -8.24
CA ILE A 19 -7.63 7.11 -8.52
C ILE A 19 -8.33 8.42 -8.93
N ILE A 20 -9.03 8.41 -10.06
CA ILE A 20 -9.89 9.51 -10.53
C ILE A 20 -11.32 8.98 -10.71
N GLN A 21 -12.29 9.64 -10.06
CA GLN A 21 -13.72 9.27 -10.16
C GLN A 21 -14.02 7.80 -9.80
N GLY A 22 -13.29 7.25 -8.83
CA GLY A 22 -13.44 5.85 -8.41
C GLY A 22 -12.90 4.81 -9.40
N LYS A 23 -12.20 5.23 -10.45
CA LYS A 23 -11.44 4.37 -11.35
C LYS A 23 -9.94 4.59 -11.13
N PRO A 24 -9.10 3.54 -11.18
CA PRO A 24 -7.68 3.77 -11.07
C PRO A 24 -7.24 4.53 -12.31
N THR A 25 -6.34 5.49 -12.15
CA THR A 25 -5.66 6.07 -13.29
C THR A 25 -4.72 5.02 -13.84
N GLY A 26 -5.22 4.15 -14.72
CA GLY A 26 -4.46 3.10 -15.40
C GLY A 26 -3.46 3.67 -16.42
N ALA A 27 -2.70 4.70 -16.04
CA ALA A 27 -1.64 5.29 -16.84
C ALA A 27 -0.29 4.80 -16.30
N VAL A 28 0.18 3.68 -16.84
CA VAL A 28 1.55 3.22 -16.58
C VAL A 28 2.47 3.98 -17.53
N ARG A 29 3.31 4.90 -17.02
CA ARG A 29 4.44 5.43 -17.80
C ARG A 29 5.73 4.75 -17.37
N VAL A 30 6.47 4.35 -18.38
CA VAL A 30 7.80 3.78 -18.25
C VAL A 30 8.78 4.77 -18.87
N SER A 31 9.79 5.14 -18.09
CA SER A 31 10.88 5.98 -18.56
C SER A 31 12.06 5.08 -18.89
N PHE A 32 12.49 5.11 -20.15
CA PHE A 32 13.68 4.42 -20.62
C PHE A 32 14.87 5.37 -20.50
N GLY A 33 15.94 4.91 -19.85
CA GLY A 33 17.17 5.68 -19.68
C GLY A 33 18.07 5.59 -20.92
N TYR A 34 19.18 6.33 -20.92
CA TYR A 34 20.14 6.35 -22.04
C TYR A 34 20.65 4.96 -22.44
N MET A 35 20.73 4.01 -21.50
CA MET A 35 21.19 2.64 -21.74
C MET A 35 20.06 1.63 -22.00
N SER A 36 18.79 2.07 -22.02
CA SER A 36 17.67 1.19 -22.30
C SER A 36 17.63 0.82 -23.78
N THR A 37 17.43 -0.47 -24.06
CA THR A 37 17.34 -0.98 -25.43
C THR A 37 15.90 -1.08 -25.90
N TYR A 38 15.70 -1.21 -27.21
CA TYR A 38 14.39 -1.52 -27.79
C TYR A 38 13.84 -2.84 -27.23
N GLU A 39 14.70 -3.81 -27.00
CA GLU A 39 14.37 -5.09 -26.38
C GLU A 39 13.81 -4.92 -24.96
N ASP A 40 14.32 -3.97 -24.18
CA ASP A 40 13.80 -3.69 -22.83
C ASP A 40 12.41 -3.05 -22.87
N ALA A 41 12.17 -2.16 -23.83
CA ALA A 41 10.84 -1.61 -24.08
C ALA A 41 9.86 -2.70 -24.54
N LYS A 42 10.29 -3.57 -25.45
CA LYS A 42 9.49 -4.70 -25.93
C LYS A 42 9.16 -5.68 -24.79
N LYS A 43 10.13 -6.02 -23.93
CA LYS A 43 9.89 -6.87 -22.74
C LYS A 43 8.81 -6.29 -21.83
N PHE A 44 8.82 -4.98 -21.64
CA PHE A 44 7.80 -4.31 -20.83
C PHE A 44 6.41 -4.39 -21.49
N ILE A 45 6.31 -4.13 -22.80
CA ILE A 45 5.05 -4.25 -23.54
C ILE A 45 4.52 -5.69 -23.58
N ASP A 46 5.40 -6.67 -23.77
CA ASP A 46 5.04 -8.09 -23.75
C ASP A 46 4.53 -8.52 -22.37
N PHE A 47 5.13 -8.00 -21.29
CA PHE A 47 4.64 -8.19 -19.92
C PHE A 47 3.23 -7.63 -19.74
N ILE A 48 2.99 -6.39 -20.16
CA ILE A 48 1.65 -5.76 -20.06
C ILE A 48 0.62 -6.58 -20.85
N THR A 49 0.96 -6.97 -22.07
CA THR A 49 0.05 -7.71 -22.97
C THR A 49 -0.27 -9.10 -22.42
N SER A 50 0.73 -9.83 -21.95
CA SER A 50 0.55 -11.19 -21.43
C SER A 50 -0.15 -11.25 -20.08
N SER A 51 0.01 -10.21 -19.25
CA SER A 51 -0.45 -10.24 -17.86
C SER A 51 -1.76 -9.50 -17.62
N PHE A 52 -2.08 -8.48 -18.44
CA PHE A 52 -3.20 -7.58 -18.20
C PHE A 52 -4.16 -7.40 -19.39
N VAL A 53 -3.81 -7.86 -20.59
CA VAL A 53 -4.67 -7.69 -21.78
C VAL A 53 -5.39 -9.00 -22.11
N SER A 54 -6.71 -9.01 -21.88
CA SER A 54 -7.59 -10.06 -22.39
C SER A 54 -7.90 -9.80 -23.87
N MET A 55 -7.40 -10.64 -24.78
CA MET A 55 -7.71 -10.49 -26.21
C MET A 55 -9.16 -10.90 -26.49
N PRO A 56 -9.96 -10.07 -27.19
CA PRO A 56 -11.29 -10.47 -27.60
C PRO A 56 -11.18 -11.55 -28.68
N ASN A 57 -11.58 -12.78 -28.36
CA ASN A 57 -11.66 -13.86 -29.32
C ASN A 57 -12.66 -13.49 -30.44
N LYS A 58 -12.14 -13.27 -31.66
CA LYS A 58 -12.97 -13.13 -32.86
C LYS A 58 -13.20 -14.52 -33.48
N SER A 59 -14.46 -14.95 -33.46
CA SER A 59 -15.05 -16.18 -34.04
C SER A 59 -14.57 -17.48 -33.35
N GLU A 60 -15.38 -18.49 -33.04
CA GLU A 60 -16.62 -18.95 -33.65
C GLU A 60 -17.39 -19.88 -32.69
N ASN A 61 -18.70 -19.99 -32.90
CA ASN A 61 -19.56 -21.04 -32.36
C ASN A 61 -18.91 -22.43 -32.51
N ARG A 62 -18.63 -23.09 -31.38
CA ARG A 62 -18.86 -24.54 -31.22
C ARG A 62 -18.80 -24.92 -29.74
N ASN A 63 -19.95 -25.36 -29.24
CA ASN A 63 -20.10 -26.12 -28.01
C ASN A 63 -18.95 -27.11 -27.84
N THR A 64 -18.04 -26.80 -26.92
CA THR A 64 -17.22 -27.82 -26.29
C THR A 64 -17.13 -27.44 -24.83
N LEU A 65 -18.13 -27.88 -24.07
CA LEU A 65 -18.01 -28.11 -22.63
C LEU A 65 -16.79 -29.01 -22.42
N ARG A 66 -15.61 -28.41 -22.28
CA ARG A 66 -14.45 -29.12 -21.76
C ARG A 66 -14.56 -29.09 -20.26
N THR A 67 -15.50 -29.89 -19.77
CA THR A 67 -15.56 -30.41 -18.42
C THR A 67 -14.19 -31.01 -18.12
N LYS A 68 -13.29 -30.24 -17.49
CA LYS A 68 -12.11 -30.83 -16.85
C LYS A 68 -12.63 -31.55 -15.62
N SER A 69 -12.93 -32.82 -15.85
CA SER A 69 -13.16 -33.85 -14.86
C SER A 69 -12.26 -33.63 -13.65
N MET A 70 -12.91 -33.39 -12.51
CA MET A 70 -12.40 -33.82 -11.21
C MET A 70 -11.85 -35.24 -11.37
N LEU A 71 -10.56 -35.43 -11.15
CA LEU A 71 -10.07 -36.69 -10.64
C LEU A 71 -9.95 -36.50 -9.14
N LEU A 72 -11.05 -36.83 -8.46
CA LEU A 72 -11.09 -37.09 -7.04
C LEU A 72 -10.19 -38.30 -6.76
N SER A 73 -8.95 -38.04 -6.33
CA SER A 73 -8.23 -38.99 -5.49
C SER A 73 -8.92 -39.00 -4.13
N ASN A 74 -9.61 -40.10 -3.89
CA ASN A 74 -10.52 -40.34 -2.78
C ASN A 74 -9.73 -40.66 -1.49
N GLU A 75 -9.01 -39.68 -0.94
CA GLU A 75 -8.55 -39.70 0.44
C GLU A 75 -9.07 -38.45 1.16
N GLY A 76 -10.09 -38.69 2.00
CA GLY A 76 -10.84 -37.67 2.71
C GLY A 76 -9.98 -36.96 3.75
N HIS A 77 -9.52 -35.78 3.38
CA HIS A 77 -9.54 -34.64 4.29
C HIS A 77 -10.45 -33.59 3.66
N GLU A 78 -11.66 -33.45 4.19
CA GLU A 78 -12.39 -32.18 4.11
C GLU A 78 -11.45 -31.11 4.68
N ARG A 79 -10.69 -30.44 3.80
CA ARG A 79 -10.07 -29.17 4.19
C ARG A 79 -11.25 -28.25 4.43
N ASN A 80 -11.60 -28.01 5.69
CA ASN A 80 -12.47 -26.89 6.03
C ASN A 80 -11.89 -25.67 5.32
N ALA A 81 -12.57 -25.20 4.28
CA ALA A 81 -12.20 -24.03 3.52
C ALA A 81 -12.43 -22.81 4.42
N GLY A 82 -11.42 -22.51 5.22
CA GLY A 82 -11.38 -21.36 6.12
C GLY A 82 -10.29 -20.42 5.66
N TYR A 83 -10.57 -19.12 5.72
CA TYR A 83 -9.56 -18.10 5.59
C TYR A 83 -8.95 -17.82 6.96
N TYR A 84 -7.63 -17.70 7.01
CA TYR A 84 -6.88 -17.48 8.24
C TYR A 84 -6.00 -16.24 8.10
N LEU A 85 -5.93 -15.44 9.16
CA LEU A 85 -5.02 -14.30 9.23
C LEU A 85 -3.61 -14.83 9.51
N LYS A 86 -2.67 -14.53 8.62
CA LYS A 86 -1.26 -14.91 8.75
C LYS A 86 -0.45 -13.90 9.54
N SER A 87 -0.59 -12.62 9.20
CA SER A 87 0.19 -11.56 9.83
C SER A 87 -0.53 -10.23 9.83
N ILE A 88 -0.20 -9.43 10.83
CA ILE A 88 -0.60 -8.03 10.97
C ILE A 88 0.68 -7.20 10.93
N THR A 89 0.72 -6.18 10.07
CA THR A 89 1.84 -5.25 10.00
C THR A 89 1.38 -3.82 10.20
N VAL A 90 2.09 -3.09 11.06
CA VAL A 90 1.86 -1.67 11.34
C VAL A 90 2.99 -0.87 10.71
N TYR A 91 2.65 0.25 10.07
CA TYR A 91 3.59 1.17 9.44
C TYR A 91 3.42 2.57 10.03
N PRO A 92 4.05 2.86 11.17
CA PRO A 92 3.91 4.16 11.82
C PRO A 92 4.28 5.34 10.91
N ILE A 93 5.47 5.28 10.33
CA ILE A 93 5.99 6.33 9.46
C ILE A 93 5.74 5.96 8.00
N LYS A 94 5.08 6.87 7.26
CA LYS A 94 4.84 6.73 5.81
C LYS A 94 6.15 6.44 5.09
N SER A 95 6.13 5.47 4.20
CA SER A 95 7.26 5.05 3.37
C SER A 95 8.45 4.39 4.11
N CYS A 96 8.42 4.24 5.43
CA CYS A 96 9.41 3.47 6.19
C CYS A 96 9.01 2.00 6.37
N THR A 97 9.91 1.18 6.93
CA THR A 97 9.62 -0.23 7.19
C THR A 97 8.69 -0.38 8.40
N GLY A 98 7.67 -1.23 8.22
CA GLY A 98 6.73 -1.58 9.27
C GLY A 98 7.22 -2.77 10.11
N PHE A 99 6.50 -3.04 11.20
CA PHE A 99 6.77 -4.17 12.09
C PHE A 99 5.56 -5.09 12.19
N SER A 100 5.84 -6.39 12.27
CA SER A 100 4.81 -7.43 12.41
C SER A 100 4.41 -7.59 13.87
N VAL A 101 3.13 -7.87 14.09
CA VAL A 101 2.54 -8.09 15.42
C VAL A 101 1.57 -9.27 15.39
N GLU A 102 1.37 -9.90 16.54
CA GLU A 102 0.39 -10.98 16.71
C GLU A 102 -1.03 -10.44 16.90
N SER A 103 -1.14 -9.28 17.57
CA SER A 103 -2.39 -8.55 17.77
C SER A 103 -2.10 -7.06 17.88
N TRP A 104 -3.08 -6.23 17.51
CA TRP A 104 -2.94 -4.77 17.58
C TRP A 104 -4.30 -4.09 17.77
N PRO A 105 -4.38 -2.99 18.55
CA PRO A 105 -5.61 -2.23 18.70
C PRO A 105 -6.03 -1.52 17.41
N LEU A 106 -7.33 -1.39 17.23
CA LEU A 106 -7.94 -0.61 16.15
C LEU A 106 -8.28 0.80 16.65
N SER A 107 -8.15 1.78 15.75
CA SER A 107 -8.59 3.16 15.92
C SER A 107 -9.67 3.50 14.88
N SER A 108 -10.21 4.71 14.94
CA SER A 108 -11.09 5.24 13.88
C SER A 108 -10.38 5.43 12.53
N THR A 109 -9.05 5.32 12.49
CA THR A 109 -8.21 5.52 11.30
C THR A 109 -7.62 4.21 10.74
N GLY A 110 -7.81 3.07 11.41
CA GLY A 110 -7.25 1.78 11.02
C GLY A 110 -6.59 1.04 12.18
N LEU A 111 -5.38 0.53 11.97
CA LEU A 111 -4.53 0.08 13.09
C LEU A 111 -4.06 1.30 13.88
N GLN A 112 -4.08 1.24 15.21
CA GLN A 112 -3.63 2.37 16.05
C GLN A 112 -2.19 2.76 15.68
N HIS A 113 -1.89 4.06 15.55
CA HIS A 113 -0.57 4.55 15.16
C HIS A 113 -0.11 4.18 13.76
N ASP A 114 -0.99 3.68 12.89
CA ASP A 114 -0.64 3.37 11.51
C ASP A 114 -0.71 4.62 10.62
N ARG A 115 0.39 4.85 9.89
CA ARG A 115 0.63 6.02 9.02
C ARG A 115 0.34 7.37 9.70
N GLU A 116 0.54 7.47 11.01
CA GLU A 116 0.39 8.71 11.77
C GLU A 116 1.52 9.72 11.51
N TRP A 117 2.66 9.26 10.98
CA TRP A 117 3.83 10.11 10.73
C TRP A 117 4.24 10.13 9.27
N LEU A 118 4.88 11.22 8.85
CA LEU A 118 5.57 11.34 7.56
C LEU A 118 6.83 12.22 7.69
N LEU A 119 7.66 12.21 6.65
CA LEU A 119 8.81 13.10 6.55
C LEU A 119 8.56 14.19 5.50
N LYS A 120 8.98 15.42 5.81
CA LYS A 120 8.92 16.59 4.94
C LYS A 120 10.32 17.14 4.72
N SER A 121 10.68 17.49 3.49
CA SER A 121 11.94 18.13 3.17
C SER A 121 11.95 19.60 3.61
N VAL A 122 13.14 20.20 3.65
CA VAL A 122 13.29 21.66 3.85
C VAL A 122 12.64 22.50 2.74
N THR A 123 12.38 21.93 1.56
CA THR A 123 11.66 22.58 0.46
C THR A 123 10.14 22.52 0.61
N GLY A 124 9.65 21.82 1.63
CA GLY A 124 8.23 21.62 1.90
C GLY A 124 7.62 20.40 1.22
N GLU A 125 8.41 19.62 0.48
CA GLU A 125 7.93 18.42 -0.20
C GLU A 125 7.82 17.23 0.76
N ILE A 126 6.76 16.44 0.62
CA ILE A 126 6.65 15.17 1.35
C ILE A 126 7.62 14.14 0.75
N LEU A 127 8.41 13.53 1.62
CA LEU A 127 9.32 12.47 1.25
C LEU A 127 8.56 11.15 1.15
N THR A 128 8.84 10.42 0.07
CA THR A 128 8.25 9.11 -0.19
C THR A 128 9.36 8.13 -0.58
N GLN A 129 9.09 6.84 -0.45
CA GLN A 129 10.03 5.79 -0.84
C GLN A 129 10.39 5.85 -2.34
N LYS A 130 9.51 6.41 -3.19
CA LYS A 130 9.79 6.64 -4.62
C LYS A 130 10.90 7.68 -4.82
N LYS A 131 10.88 8.76 -4.02
CA LYS A 131 11.88 9.84 -4.07
C LYS A 131 13.15 9.46 -3.30
N VAL A 132 13.00 8.81 -2.15
CA VAL A 132 14.11 8.43 -1.26
C VAL A 132 14.00 6.95 -0.86
N PRO A 133 14.57 6.04 -1.66
CA PRO A 133 14.47 4.59 -1.42
C PRO A 133 15.03 4.14 -0.05
N ASP A 134 16.06 4.83 0.45
CA ASP A 134 16.71 4.56 1.73
C ASP A 134 15.77 4.62 2.94
N MET A 135 14.61 5.28 2.81
CA MET A 135 13.56 5.27 3.84
C MET A 135 13.13 3.85 4.23
N CYS A 136 13.27 2.87 3.34
CA CYS A 136 12.99 1.46 3.64
C CYS A 136 13.97 0.81 4.62
N SER A 137 15.14 1.41 4.84
CA SER A 137 16.11 0.93 5.83
C SER A 137 15.77 1.39 7.24
N ILE A 138 14.85 2.35 7.38
CA ILE A 138 14.39 2.85 8.67
C ILE A 138 13.33 1.89 9.21
N SER A 139 13.65 1.21 10.31
CA SER A 139 12.74 0.33 11.03
C SER A 139 12.10 1.07 12.20
N THR A 140 10.85 0.69 12.50
CA THR A 140 10.06 1.26 13.58
C THR A 140 9.48 0.16 14.45
N TYR A 141 9.27 0.44 15.72
CA TYR A 141 8.58 -0.44 16.66
C TYR A 141 7.86 0.41 17.71
N ILE A 142 6.61 0.08 18.05
CA ILE A 142 5.84 0.80 19.06
C ILE A 142 5.62 -0.08 20.28
N ASP A 143 6.01 0.42 21.45
CA ASP A 143 5.64 -0.14 22.74
C ASP A 143 4.48 0.68 23.33
N LEU A 144 3.26 0.13 23.20
CA LEU A 144 2.04 0.79 23.68
C LEU A 144 2.02 0.93 25.21
N ASN A 145 2.66 0.02 25.95
CA ASN A 145 2.70 0.08 27.42
C ASN A 145 3.58 1.22 27.90
N LYS A 146 4.72 1.44 27.22
CA LYS A 146 5.61 2.57 27.49
C LYS A 146 5.08 3.87 26.86
N GLY A 147 4.27 3.77 25.82
CA GLY A 147 3.85 4.92 25.01
C GLY A 147 5.03 5.51 24.24
N ILE A 148 5.92 4.66 23.72
CA ILE A 148 7.14 5.08 23.01
C ILE A 148 7.19 4.39 21.64
N MET A 149 7.46 5.17 20.60
CA MET A 149 7.92 4.68 19.31
C MET A 149 9.44 4.69 19.26
N PHE A 150 9.99 3.56 18.88
CA PHE A 150 11.40 3.30 18.70
C PHE A 150 11.73 3.30 17.21
N VAL A 151 12.78 4.01 16.81
CA VAL A 151 13.21 4.12 15.41
C VAL A 151 14.69 3.79 15.29
N GLU A 152 15.02 2.95 14.32
CA GLU A 152 16.39 2.50 14.05
C GLU A 152 16.70 2.64 12.56
N SER A 153 17.98 2.89 12.25
CA SER A 153 18.48 2.95 10.88
C SER A 153 19.92 2.47 10.85
N PRO A 154 20.36 1.70 9.83
CA PRO A 154 21.76 1.31 9.66
C PRO A 154 22.73 2.49 9.57
N ARG A 155 22.23 3.69 9.24
CA ARG A 155 23.02 4.92 9.13
C ARG A 155 23.17 5.68 10.45
N CYS A 156 22.44 5.27 11.50
CA CYS A 156 22.48 5.89 12.80
C CYS A 156 22.98 4.89 13.86
N THR A 157 23.92 5.31 14.69
CA THR A 157 24.49 4.46 15.75
C THR A 157 23.56 4.34 16.96
N ALA A 158 22.83 5.41 17.26
CA ALA A 158 21.89 5.47 18.36
C ALA A 158 20.46 5.25 17.85
N LYS A 159 19.70 4.50 18.64
CA LYS A 159 18.25 4.35 18.49
C LYS A 159 17.56 5.65 18.89
N LEU A 160 16.55 6.04 18.13
CA LEU A 160 15.72 7.19 18.45
C LEU A 160 14.46 6.74 19.21
N GLU A 161 14.12 7.47 20.26
CA GLU A 161 12.93 7.25 21.07
C GLU A 161 12.00 8.45 20.93
N ILE A 162 10.75 8.21 20.54
CA ILE A 162 9.73 9.24 20.34
C ILE A 162 8.56 8.95 21.26
N ASN A 163 8.25 9.88 22.16
CA ASN A 163 7.12 9.73 23.07
C ASN A 163 5.80 9.92 22.32
N LEU A 164 4.86 9.00 22.51
CA LEU A 164 3.55 9.03 21.86
C LEU A 164 2.57 9.98 22.55
N LYS A 165 2.80 10.36 23.81
CA LYS A 165 1.92 11.25 24.58
C LYS A 165 2.06 12.69 24.09
N THR A 166 0.97 13.20 23.53
CA THR A 166 0.82 14.53 22.91
C THR A 166 1.23 15.69 23.82
N ASP A 167 1.13 15.52 25.14
CA ASP A 167 1.43 16.57 26.12
C ASP A 167 2.93 16.82 26.33
N SER A 168 3.80 16.06 25.65
CA SER A 168 5.22 16.08 25.98
C SER A 168 5.97 17.21 25.28
N TYR A 169 5.80 17.44 23.97
CA TYR A 169 6.57 18.46 23.22
C TYR A 169 5.91 18.82 21.88
N PRO A 170 4.92 19.72 21.81
CA PRO A 170 4.62 20.36 20.54
C PRO A 170 5.75 21.36 20.29
N GLY A 171 6.65 21.06 19.37
CA GLY A 171 7.46 22.12 18.77
C GLY A 171 6.52 23.23 18.26
N GLY A 172 5.35 22.83 17.75
CA GLY A 172 4.20 23.65 17.40
C GLY A 172 3.27 22.87 16.47
N MET A 173 2.34 23.58 15.84
CA MET A 173 1.42 23.05 14.83
C MET A 173 1.68 23.72 13.48
N GLU A 174 1.53 22.97 12.39
CA GLU A 174 1.55 23.48 11.02
C GLU A 174 0.36 22.85 10.25
N GLU A 175 -0.14 23.54 9.23
CA GLU A 175 -1.06 22.95 8.24
C GLU A 175 -0.27 22.56 6.99
N ILE A 176 -0.40 21.30 6.56
CA ILE A 176 0.17 20.83 5.30
C ILE A 176 -0.91 20.38 4.35
N GLU A 177 -0.66 20.51 3.05
CA GLU A 177 -1.53 19.98 2.01
C GLU A 177 -0.90 18.72 1.41
N LEU A 178 -1.66 17.62 1.44
CA LEU A 178 -1.31 16.34 0.82
C LEU A 178 -2.51 15.87 0.00
N ARG A 179 -2.31 15.65 -1.31
CA ARG A 179 -3.36 15.15 -2.23
C ARG A 179 -4.64 16.01 -2.20
N ALA A 180 -4.49 17.34 -2.22
CA ALA A 180 -5.58 18.31 -2.12
C ALA A 180 -6.41 18.22 -0.81
N GLN A 181 -5.88 17.55 0.21
CA GLN A 181 -6.43 17.51 1.56
C GLN A 181 -5.47 18.18 2.54
N ARG A 182 -6.04 18.94 3.47
CA ARG A 182 -5.29 19.67 4.49
C ARG A 182 -5.23 18.86 5.77
N TYR A 183 -4.04 18.81 6.36
CA TYR A 183 -3.76 18.10 7.59
C TYR A 183 -3.13 19.07 8.59
N GLU A 184 -3.65 19.09 9.80
CA GLU A 184 -2.96 19.72 10.92
C GLU A 184 -1.92 18.74 11.46
N VAL A 185 -0.68 19.19 11.54
CA VAL A 185 0.46 18.35 11.90
C VAL A 185 1.29 18.97 12.99
N GLN A 186 1.80 18.11 13.86
CA GLN A 186 2.74 18.44 14.91
C GLN A 186 4.15 18.17 14.42
N TYR A 187 5.07 19.08 14.71
CA TYR A 187 6.50 18.87 14.50
C TYR A 187 7.22 18.57 15.81
N TYR A 188 8.39 17.93 15.66
CA TYR A 188 9.24 17.51 16.76
C TYR A 188 10.37 18.50 17.00
N GLU A 189 11.14 18.26 18.07
CA GLU A 189 12.36 19.00 18.35
C GLU A 189 13.47 18.70 17.34
N ASN A 190 14.44 19.61 17.24
CA ASN A 190 15.53 19.54 16.28
C ASN A 190 16.31 18.21 16.32
N ASP A 191 16.44 17.55 17.47
CA ASP A 191 17.22 16.31 17.58
C ASP A 191 16.55 15.14 16.83
N VAL A 192 15.22 15.10 16.79
CA VAL A 192 14.46 14.11 16.00
C VAL A 192 14.71 14.34 14.50
N ASP A 193 14.59 15.60 14.06
CA ASP A 193 14.79 15.97 12.66
C ASP A 193 16.23 15.72 12.20
N LEU A 194 17.22 16.00 13.05
CA LEU A 194 18.62 15.68 12.79
C LEU A 194 18.83 14.17 12.63
N TRP A 195 18.21 13.37 13.50
CA TRP A 195 18.30 11.91 13.40
C TRP A 195 17.73 11.40 12.06
N PHE A 196 16.53 11.86 11.67
CA PHE A 196 15.94 11.46 10.38
C PHE A 196 16.74 11.99 9.19
N SER A 197 17.28 13.20 9.29
CA SER A 197 18.13 13.77 8.25
C SER A 197 19.39 12.93 8.03
N HIS A 198 20.00 12.40 9.09
CA HIS A 198 21.13 11.48 9.00
C HIS A 198 20.72 10.11 8.46
N ALA A 199 19.60 9.57 8.94
CA ALA A 199 19.07 8.27 8.54
C ALA A 199 18.69 8.20 7.05
N VAL A 200 18.15 9.30 6.51
CA VAL A 200 17.74 9.42 5.11
C VAL A 200 18.88 9.97 4.23
N GLY A 201 19.79 10.74 4.81
CA GLY A 201 20.89 11.41 4.10
C GLY A 201 20.50 12.74 3.43
N LEU A 202 19.35 13.30 3.81
CA LEU A 202 18.83 14.56 3.30
C LEU A 202 18.18 15.35 4.44
N PRO A 203 18.35 16.68 4.52
CA PRO A 203 17.66 17.50 5.51
C PRO A 203 16.13 17.34 5.43
N CYS A 204 15.53 16.88 6.52
CA CYS A 204 14.10 16.65 6.63
C CYS A 204 13.59 16.73 8.07
N SER A 205 12.29 16.92 8.20
CA SER A 205 11.57 16.99 9.47
C SER A 205 10.52 15.90 9.58
N LEU A 206 10.37 15.35 10.79
CA LEU A 206 9.28 14.43 11.10
C LEU A 206 8.02 15.21 11.45
N LEU A 207 6.90 14.82 10.86
CA LEU A 207 5.60 15.39 11.15
C LEU A 207 4.64 14.29 11.59
N ARG A 208 3.80 14.58 12.58
CA ARG A 208 2.74 13.70 13.05
C ARG A 208 1.38 14.32 12.79
N CYS A 209 0.44 13.53 12.28
CA CYS A 209 -0.96 13.94 12.15
C CYS A 209 -1.54 14.21 13.56
N SER A 210 -2.04 15.42 13.80
CA SER A 210 -2.80 15.72 15.00
C SER A 210 -4.19 15.14 14.82
N SER A 211 -4.47 14.00 15.46
CA SER A 211 -5.81 13.41 15.46
C SER A 211 -6.75 14.20 16.37
N SER A 212 -7.02 15.46 16.04
CA SER A 212 -8.09 16.24 16.67
C SER A 212 -8.47 17.41 15.77
N GLN A 213 -9.66 17.30 15.16
CA GLN A 213 -10.44 18.31 14.42
C GLN A 213 -10.41 18.21 12.89
N ASN A 214 -11.36 17.42 12.40
CA ASN A 214 -12.29 17.74 11.31
C ASN A 214 -11.89 18.90 10.37
N TYR A 215 -11.40 18.53 9.18
CA TYR A 215 -11.88 19.17 7.97
C TYR A 215 -12.64 18.13 7.15
N SER A 216 -13.91 17.96 7.49
CA SER A 216 -14.90 17.59 6.48
C SER A 216 -14.84 18.69 5.42
N SER A 217 -14.26 18.42 4.24
CA SER A 217 -14.43 19.31 3.12
C SER A 217 -15.90 19.26 2.72
N LEU A 218 -16.63 20.27 3.19
CA LEU A 218 -17.88 20.74 2.62
C LEU A 218 -17.61 21.15 1.16
N ASN A 219 -17.56 20.17 0.26
CA ASN A 219 -18.03 20.36 -1.11
C ASN A 219 -19.36 19.63 -1.23
N LYS A 220 -20.41 20.32 -0.74
CA LYS A 220 -21.76 20.17 -1.26
C LYS A 220 -21.67 20.25 -2.79
N ASP A 221 -22.33 19.31 -3.44
CA ASP A 221 -22.43 19.11 -4.89
C ASP A 221 -21.24 18.43 -5.58
N ARG A 222 -21.23 17.09 -5.52
CA ARG A 222 -21.58 16.25 -6.69
C ARG A 222 -21.81 14.79 -6.30
N SER A 223 -23.03 14.32 -6.58
CA SER A 223 -23.40 12.91 -6.83
C SER A 223 -23.18 11.87 -5.72
N ARG A 224 -24.19 11.80 -4.83
CA ARG A 224 -24.69 10.64 -4.08
C ARG A 224 -24.27 9.26 -4.63
N ASN A 225 -23.55 8.48 -3.82
CA ASN A 225 -23.86 7.10 -3.39
C ASN A 225 -22.60 6.37 -2.87
N LEU A 226 -22.17 6.66 -1.64
CA LEU A 226 -21.35 5.71 -0.87
C LEU A 226 -21.49 5.99 0.64
N CYS A 227 -21.82 4.93 1.38
CA CYS A 227 -21.85 4.73 2.83
C CYS A 227 -22.04 5.97 3.73
N ARG A 228 -23.23 6.08 4.31
CA ARG A 228 -23.63 7.17 5.21
C ARG A 228 -23.37 6.90 6.70
N ASP A 229 -22.56 5.91 7.05
CA ASP A 229 -22.24 5.59 8.44
C ASP A 229 -20.74 5.28 8.58
N VAL A 230 -20.08 6.03 9.47
CA VAL A 230 -18.64 6.11 9.75
C VAL A 230 -17.83 6.95 8.74
N GLU A 231 -17.62 8.23 9.07
CA GLU A 231 -16.57 9.06 8.47
C GLU A 231 -15.20 8.41 8.75
N CYS A 232 -14.72 7.57 7.82
CA CYS A 232 -13.40 6.97 7.92
C CYS A 232 -12.33 8.06 7.69
N THR A 233 -11.81 8.61 8.78
CA THR A 233 -10.65 9.50 8.74
C THR A 233 -9.42 8.68 8.39
N LEU A 234 -8.72 9.00 7.30
CA LEU A 234 -7.41 8.43 6.98
C LEU A 234 -6.32 9.33 7.58
N ASN A 235 -5.27 8.72 8.15
CA ASN A 235 -4.02 9.42 8.39
C ASN A 235 -3.27 9.59 7.05
N PHE A 236 -1.94 9.51 7.03
CA PHE A 236 -1.15 9.59 5.80
C PHE A 236 -1.14 8.29 4.98
N ALA A 237 -2.16 7.44 5.16
CA ALA A 237 -2.41 6.29 4.29
C ALA A 237 -2.73 6.78 2.86
N ASN A 238 -2.50 5.92 1.87
CA ASN A 238 -2.72 6.33 0.49
C ASN A 238 -4.23 6.42 0.16
N GLU A 239 -4.97 5.33 0.40
CA GLU A 239 -6.34 5.20 -0.14
C GLU A 239 -7.32 4.54 0.83
N ALA A 240 -6.84 3.66 1.71
CA ALA A 240 -7.66 2.90 2.63
C ALA A 240 -7.00 2.74 3.99
N GLN A 241 -7.83 2.46 5.01
CA GLN A 241 -7.39 2.22 6.39
C GLN A 241 -6.57 0.92 6.53
N PHE A 242 -6.84 -0.06 5.66
CA PHE A 242 -6.16 -1.34 5.64
C PHE A 242 -5.91 -1.75 4.19
N LEU A 243 -4.74 -2.34 3.96
CA LEU A 243 -4.47 -3.13 2.76
C LEU A 243 -4.41 -4.61 3.14
N LEU A 244 -5.21 -5.43 2.47
CA LEU A 244 -5.25 -6.88 2.66
C LEU A 244 -4.76 -7.57 1.39
N ILE A 245 -3.98 -8.64 1.55
CA ILE A 245 -3.51 -9.48 0.44
C ILE A 245 -3.51 -10.96 0.82
N SER A 246 -3.85 -11.83 -0.12
CA SER A 246 -3.71 -13.28 0.02
C SER A 246 -2.30 -13.76 -0.31
N GLU A 247 -1.80 -14.74 0.46
CA GLU A 247 -0.56 -15.44 0.13
C GLU A 247 -0.66 -16.19 -1.20
N GLU A 248 -1.82 -16.78 -1.48
CA GLU A 248 -2.05 -17.52 -2.72
C GLU A 248 -2.01 -16.60 -3.94
N SER A 249 -2.49 -15.36 -3.82
CA SER A 249 -2.36 -14.33 -4.88
C SER A 249 -0.90 -13.97 -5.16
N VAL A 250 -0.09 -13.80 -4.11
CA VAL A 250 1.35 -13.52 -4.27
C VAL A 250 2.10 -14.73 -4.81
N SER A 251 1.72 -15.94 -4.40
CA SER A 251 2.29 -17.18 -4.91
C SER A 251 1.98 -17.37 -6.40
N ASP A 252 0.76 -17.08 -6.84
CA ASP A 252 0.40 -17.12 -8.26
C ASP A 252 1.23 -16.12 -9.07
N LEU A 253 1.39 -14.89 -8.58
CA LEU A 253 2.26 -13.89 -9.22
C LEU A 253 3.71 -14.40 -9.35
N ASN A 254 4.27 -14.96 -8.28
CA ASN A 254 5.63 -15.53 -8.30
C ASN A 254 5.78 -16.68 -9.30
N ASN A 255 4.75 -17.52 -9.43
CA ASN A 255 4.72 -18.59 -10.42
C ASN A 255 4.73 -18.03 -11.85
N ARG A 256 3.91 -17.00 -12.13
CA ARG A 256 3.87 -16.33 -13.45
C ARG A 256 5.22 -15.69 -13.79
N LEU A 257 5.86 -15.02 -12.83
CA LEU A 257 7.19 -14.44 -13.03
C LEU A 257 8.24 -15.50 -13.33
N SER A 258 8.22 -16.62 -12.58
CA SER A 258 9.15 -17.73 -12.79
C SER A 258 8.98 -18.38 -14.17
N LEU A 259 7.74 -18.47 -14.68
CA LEU A 259 7.46 -18.97 -16.03
C LEU A 259 8.02 -18.03 -17.12
N ILE A 260 7.91 -16.72 -16.92
CA ILE A 260 8.47 -15.72 -17.86
C ILE A 260 10.00 -15.81 -17.89
N ASP A 261 10.64 -15.95 -16.73
CA ASP A 261 12.11 -16.06 -16.64
C ASP A 261 12.63 -17.35 -17.30
N ALA A 262 11.90 -18.45 -17.15
CA ALA A 262 12.22 -19.73 -17.79
C ALA A 262 12.10 -19.64 -19.33
N GLN A 263 11.10 -18.93 -19.85
CA GLN A 263 10.92 -18.73 -21.29
C GLN A 263 12.00 -17.83 -21.92
N LYS A 264 12.62 -16.95 -21.12
CA LYS A 264 13.66 -16.01 -21.58
C LYS A 264 15.08 -16.57 -21.52
N GLY A 265 15.28 -17.81 -21.09
CA GLY A 265 16.60 -18.44 -20.99
C GLY A 265 17.51 -17.78 -19.96
N THR A 266 16.95 -17.00 -19.04
CA THR A 266 17.68 -16.34 -17.95
C THR A 266 18.08 -17.37 -16.91
N HIS A 267 19.34 -17.80 -16.92
CA HIS A 267 19.94 -18.75 -15.97
C HIS A 267 20.27 -18.12 -14.61
N GLY A 268 19.32 -17.38 -14.02
CA GLY A 268 19.44 -16.77 -12.70
C GLY A 268 18.47 -17.37 -11.67
N THR A 269 18.73 -17.14 -10.39
CA THR A 269 17.76 -17.43 -9.31
C THR A 269 16.50 -16.60 -9.57
N SER A 270 15.33 -17.22 -9.67
CA SER A 270 14.08 -16.48 -9.88
C SER A 270 13.83 -15.54 -8.70
N VAL A 271 13.50 -14.28 -9.01
CA VAL A 271 13.21 -13.29 -7.97
C VAL A 271 11.85 -13.61 -7.37
N GLN A 272 11.85 -14.11 -6.13
CA GLN A 272 10.62 -14.33 -5.38
C GLN A 272 10.17 -13.01 -4.73
N ILE A 273 8.96 -12.57 -5.06
CA ILE A 273 8.32 -11.41 -4.46
C ILE A 273 7.76 -11.82 -3.09
N ASN A 274 8.16 -11.10 -2.06
CA ASN A 274 7.59 -11.21 -0.72
C ASN A 274 6.29 -10.38 -0.65
N PRO A 275 5.17 -10.88 -0.07
CA PRO A 275 3.94 -10.11 0.14
C PRO A 275 4.16 -8.72 0.76
N MET A 276 5.17 -8.59 1.62
CA MET A 276 5.52 -7.33 2.28
C MET A 276 5.98 -6.23 1.31
N ARG A 277 6.32 -6.56 0.06
CA ARG A 277 6.61 -5.58 -1.01
C ARG A 277 5.39 -4.73 -1.36
N PHE A 278 4.18 -5.26 -1.19
CA PHE A 278 2.91 -4.53 -1.39
C PHE A 278 2.53 -3.68 -0.17
N ARG A 279 3.28 -3.82 0.94
CA ARG A 279 3.04 -3.15 2.22
C ARG A 279 1.63 -3.39 2.82
N PRO A 280 1.13 -4.64 2.82
CA PRO A 280 -0.18 -4.95 3.38
C PRO A 280 -0.19 -4.74 4.89
N ASN A 281 -1.33 -4.33 5.43
CA ASN A 281 -1.58 -4.41 6.86
C ASN A 281 -1.92 -5.84 7.28
N LEU A 282 -2.66 -6.55 6.43
CA LEU A 282 -3.19 -7.88 6.73
C LEU A 282 -2.78 -8.84 5.61
N VAL A 283 -2.13 -9.94 5.98
CA VAL A 283 -1.89 -11.07 5.06
C VAL A 283 -2.77 -12.23 5.49
N VAL A 284 -3.49 -12.83 4.54
CA VAL A 284 -4.39 -13.96 4.77
C VAL A 284 -3.99 -15.16 3.91
N TYR A 285 -4.45 -16.36 4.30
CA TYR A 285 -4.23 -17.59 3.55
C TYR A 285 -5.42 -18.57 3.70
N GLY A 286 -5.42 -19.64 2.90
CA GLY A 286 -6.41 -20.71 2.91
C GLY A 286 -7.40 -20.68 1.74
N GLY A 287 -7.22 -19.74 0.80
CA GLY A 287 -8.11 -19.50 -0.33
C GLY A 287 -7.56 -19.92 -1.68
N GLU A 288 -8.36 -19.72 -2.73
CA GLU A 288 -7.84 -19.66 -4.10
C GLU A 288 -7.14 -18.31 -4.33
N PRO A 289 -6.16 -18.23 -5.26
CA PRO A 289 -5.58 -16.95 -5.67
C PRO A 289 -6.67 -15.96 -6.09
N TYR A 290 -6.53 -14.71 -5.64
CA TYR A 290 -7.44 -13.59 -5.90
C TYR A 290 -8.86 -13.76 -5.34
N ALA A 291 -9.09 -14.75 -4.45
CA ALA A 291 -10.40 -14.93 -3.82
C ALA A 291 -10.82 -13.69 -3.00
N GLU A 292 -9.84 -12.94 -2.46
CA GLU A 292 -10.06 -11.71 -1.70
C GLU A 292 -10.75 -10.60 -2.51
N ASP A 293 -10.62 -10.60 -3.84
CA ASP A 293 -11.23 -9.59 -4.71
C ASP A 293 -12.76 -9.69 -4.73
N GLY A 294 -13.30 -10.90 -4.46
CA GLY A 294 -14.73 -11.17 -4.43
C GLY A 294 -15.38 -10.91 -3.06
N TRP A 295 -14.62 -10.53 -2.04
CA TRP A 295 -15.15 -10.34 -0.70
C TRP A 295 -15.85 -8.99 -0.57
N LEU A 296 -17.04 -8.98 0.05
CA LEU A 296 -17.78 -7.76 0.36
C LEU A 296 -17.61 -7.34 1.82
N ASN A 297 -17.50 -8.32 2.70
CA ASN A 297 -17.36 -8.13 4.13
C ASN A 297 -16.40 -9.17 4.69
N ILE A 298 -15.59 -8.79 5.67
CA ILE A 298 -14.70 -9.68 6.41
C ILE A 298 -14.99 -9.49 7.89
N LYS A 299 -14.99 -10.59 8.65
CA LYS A 299 -14.98 -10.54 10.10
C LYS A 299 -13.65 -11.08 10.61
N ILE A 300 -12.91 -10.27 11.35
CA ILE A 300 -11.65 -10.68 12.01
C ILE A 300 -11.84 -10.49 13.51
N GLY A 301 -11.80 -11.61 14.25
CA GLY A 301 -12.16 -11.62 15.67
C GLY A 301 -13.60 -11.16 15.87
N ASN A 302 -13.79 -10.08 16.62
CA ASN A 302 -15.11 -9.49 16.91
C ASN A 302 -15.46 -8.29 16.01
N THR A 303 -14.57 -7.92 15.08
CA THR A 303 -14.74 -6.72 14.26
C THR A 303 -15.16 -7.09 12.84
N ASN A 304 -16.14 -6.37 12.31
CA ASN A 304 -16.57 -6.47 10.91
C ASN A 304 -15.92 -5.35 10.09
N PHE A 305 -15.41 -5.70 8.93
CA PHE A 305 -14.80 -4.80 7.96
C PHE A 305 -15.63 -4.88 6.67
N MET A 306 -15.93 -3.72 6.09
CA MET A 306 -16.52 -3.64 4.76
C MET A 306 -15.40 -3.47 3.75
N ILE A 307 -15.45 -4.23 2.65
CA ILE A 307 -14.56 -4.02 1.52
C ILE A 307 -15.30 -3.13 0.53
N PRO A 308 -14.93 -1.85 0.38
CA PRO A 308 -15.43 -1.06 -0.73
C PRO A 308 -14.99 -1.78 -2.02
N SER A 309 -15.93 -1.99 -2.94
CA SER A 309 -15.71 -2.67 -4.22
C SER A 309 -14.35 -2.30 -4.84
N GLN A 310 -13.52 -3.31 -5.07
CA GLN A 310 -12.15 -3.16 -5.54
C GLN A 310 -12.09 -2.40 -6.88
N VAL A 311 -11.02 -1.62 -7.00
CA VAL A 311 -10.70 -0.77 -8.15
C VAL A 311 -9.75 -1.59 -9.04
N HIS A 312 -10.30 -2.26 -10.06
CA HIS A 312 -9.54 -3.03 -11.06
C HIS A 312 -8.74 -2.15 -12.03
#